data_AF-A0A7S3HGT0-F1
#
_entry.id   AF-A0A7S3HGT0-F1
#
_cell.length_a   1.000
_cell.length_b   1.000
_cell.length_c   1.000
_cell.angle_alpha   90.00
_cell.angle_beta   90.00
_cell.angle_gamma   90.00
#
_symmetry.space_group_name_H-M   'P 1'
#
loop_
_entity.id
_entity.type
_entity.pdbx_description
1 polymer ?
#
loop_
_entity_poly.entity_id
_entity_poly.type
_entity_poly.pdbx_seq_one_letter_code
_entity_poly.pdbx_strand_id
1 'polypeptide(L)'
;MSANHVHLINTLGITELDSVYAHVEYHISSVSPLLITNDDIVYVTYNSTHPQEGDWIGAYSPPEASVFTHSPVKFGYCGAHSTSTYLDTGVGQLAFNLTNLRSGVKFYYFTNGSDTPTVVANSTSIVQFENVNQPLRNRV
;
A
#
# COMPACT_ATOMS: atom_id res chain seq x y z
N MET A 1 16.84 6.46 8.51
CA MET A 1 16.75 6.69 7.05
C MET A 1 17.09 8.15 6.74
N SER A 2 18.03 8.40 5.81
CA SER A 2 18.42 9.77 5.37
C SER A 2 17.31 10.37 4.49
N ALA A 3 16.97 11.64 4.69
CA ALA A 3 15.82 12.30 4.08
C ALA A 3 15.92 12.58 2.56
N ASN A 4 17.05 12.25 1.92
CA ASN A 4 17.35 12.63 0.53
C ASN A 4 17.61 11.42 -0.40
N HIS A 5 16.85 10.33 -0.24
CA HIS A 5 16.92 9.18 -1.14
C HIS A 5 15.62 9.05 -1.95
N VAL A 6 15.73 9.00 -3.28
CA VAL A 6 14.59 8.72 -4.15
C VAL A 6 14.37 7.21 -4.16
N HIS A 7 13.23 6.76 -3.67
CA HIS A 7 12.82 5.36 -3.76
C HIS A 7 11.98 5.17 -5.03
N LEU A 8 12.54 4.45 -6.00
CA LEU A 8 11.83 4.02 -7.21
C LEU A 8 11.34 2.60 -7.01
N ILE A 9 10.15 2.29 -7.50
CA ILE A 9 9.59 0.93 -7.47
C ILE A 9 9.83 0.30 -8.84
N ASN A 10 10.61 -0.77 -8.88
CA ASN A 10 10.82 -1.54 -10.10
C ASN A 10 9.68 -2.55 -10.29
N THR A 11 8.66 -2.16 -11.04
CA THR A 11 7.45 -2.98 -11.22
C THR A 11 7.71 -4.28 -12.01
N LEU A 12 8.65 -4.24 -12.96
CA LEU A 12 9.05 -5.41 -13.75
C LEU A 12 9.83 -6.45 -12.93
N GLY A 13 10.38 -6.03 -11.78
CA GLY A 13 11.08 -6.91 -10.85
C GLY A 13 10.18 -7.53 -9.78
N ILE A 14 8.86 -7.27 -9.81
CA ILE A 14 7.94 -7.82 -8.80
C ILE A 14 7.79 -9.33 -8.99
N THR A 15 8.01 -10.08 -7.92
CA THR A 15 7.77 -11.53 -7.86
C THR A 15 6.58 -11.88 -6.94
N GLU A 16 5.98 -13.05 -7.11
CA GLU A 16 5.02 -13.60 -6.13
C GLU A 16 5.76 -14.46 -5.10
N LEU A 17 5.24 -14.54 -3.88
CA LEU A 17 5.81 -15.39 -2.85
C LEU A 17 5.70 -16.87 -3.27
N ASP A 18 6.85 -17.56 -3.32
CA ASP A 18 6.89 -18.99 -3.64
C ASP A 18 6.18 -19.81 -2.54
N SER A 19 5.49 -20.87 -2.96
CA SER A 19 4.67 -21.76 -2.13
C SER A 19 5.48 -22.44 -1.02
N VAL A 20 6.80 -22.53 -1.20
CA VAL A 20 7.76 -23.11 -0.27
C VAL A 20 7.90 -22.28 1.03
N TYR A 21 7.57 -20.98 1.00
CA TYR A 21 7.62 -20.07 2.14
C TYR A 21 6.23 -19.79 2.77
N ALA A 22 5.23 -20.62 2.49
CA ALA A 22 3.83 -20.45 2.93
C ALA A 22 3.61 -20.41 4.46
N HIS A 23 4.64 -20.60 5.28
CA HIS A 23 4.57 -20.42 6.73
C HIS A 23 4.66 -18.94 7.18
N VAL A 24 5.06 -18.03 6.29
CA VAL A 24 5.06 -16.59 6.58
C VAL A 24 3.73 -16.00 6.14
N GLU A 25 2.95 -15.52 7.10
CA GLU A 25 1.63 -14.97 6.86
C GLU A 25 1.70 -13.45 6.88
N TYR A 26 1.33 -12.83 5.76
CA TYR A 26 1.16 -11.39 5.61
C TYR A 26 -0.32 -11.10 5.36
N HIS A 27 -0.89 -10.14 6.08
CA HIS A 27 -2.29 -9.78 5.93
C HIS A 27 -2.52 -8.28 5.95
N ILE A 28 -3.41 -7.82 5.07
CA ILE A 28 -4.09 -6.53 5.24
C ILE A 28 -5.39 -6.83 5.98
N SER A 29 -5.40 -6.55 7.28
CA SER A 29 -6.49 -6.92 8.18
C SER A 29 -7.70 -6.00 8.06
N SER A 30 -7.49 -4.70 7.79
CA SER A 30 -8.59 -3.77 7.55
C SER A 30 -8.19 -2.59 6.68
N VAL A 31 -9.16 -2.08 5.93
CA VAL A 31 -9.07 -0.84 5.15
C VAL A 31 -10.31 -0.01 5.49
N SER A 32 -10.11 1.22 5.97
CA SER A 32 -11.23 2.07 6.42
C SER A 32 -10.88 3.56 6.37
N PRO A 33 -11.83 4.45 6.00
CA PRO A 33 -13.16 4.14 5.46
C PRO A 33 -13.11 3.60 4.01
N LEU A 34 -14.18 2.93 3.58
CA LEU A 34 -14.30 2.37 2.21
C LEU A 34 -14.99 3.30 1.21
N LEU A 35 -15.73 4.30 1.68
CA LEU A 35 -16.33 5.34 0.85
C LEU A 35 -15.75 6.68 1.29
N ILE A 36 -15.11 7.39 0.37
CA ILE A 36 -14.37 8.61 0.65
C ILE A 36 -14.68 9.73 -0.35
N THR A 37 -14.31 10.95 0.00
CA THR A 37 -14.32 12.12 -0.85
C THR A 37 -12.88 12.53 -1.22
N ASN A 38 -12.69 13.75 -1.74
CA ASN A 38 -11.36 14.22 -2.12
C ASN A 38 -10.53 14.60 -0.89
N ASP A 39 -9.30 14.09 -0.81
CA ASP A 39 -8.31 14.38 0.24
C ASP A 39 -8.65 13.77 1.63
N ASP A 40 -9.50 12.75 1.64
CA ASP A 40 -9.76 11.96 2.84
C ASP A 40 -8.62 10.98 3.15
N ILE A 41 -8.48 10.65 4.44
CA ILE A 41 -7.47 9.72 4.93
C ILE A 41 -8.07 8.32 5.03
N VAL A 42 -7.42 7.35 4.37
CA VAL A 42 -7.69 5.92 4.51
C VAL A 42 -6.63 5.28 5.39
N TYR A 43 -7.08 4.56 6.41
CA TYR A 43 -6.24 3.75 7.28
C TYR A 43 -6.21 2.31 6.79
N VAL A 44 -5.00 1.77 6.64
CA VAL A 44 -4.73 0.38 6.26
C VAL A 44 -4.04 -0.28 7.44
N THR A 45 -4.72 -1.22 8.09
CA THR A 45 -4.16 -2.03 9.18
C THR A 45 -3.64 -3.33 8.60
N TYR A 46 -2.48 -3.76 9.06
CA TYR A 46 -1.80 -4.94 8.54
C TYR A 46 -1.09 -5.70 9.65
N ASN A 47 -0.82 -6.97 9.38
CA ASN A 47 0.03 -7.80 10.23
C ASN A 47 0.94 -8.71 9.40
N SER A 48 2.02 -9.16 10.02
CA SER A 48 2.99 -10.12 9.50
C SER A 48 3.52 -10.99 10.64
N THR A 49 3.68 -12.29 10.39
CA THR A 49 4.41 -13.18 11.31
C THR A 49 5.93 -13.04 11.21
N HIS A 50 6.43 -12.30 10.21
CA HIS A 50 7.84 -12.06 9.96
C HIS A 50 8.07 -10.62 9.47
N PRO A 51 7.95 -9.61 10.35
CA PRO A 51 8.09 -8.22 9.94
C PRO A 51 9.52 -7.88 9.49
N GLN A 52 9.63 -7.17 8.38
CA GLN A 52 10.91 -6.72 7.83
C GLN A 52 10.91 -5.20 7.59
N GLU A 53 12.08 -4.57 7.69
CA GLU A 53 12.24 -3.14 7.42
C GLU A 53 11.86 -2.77 5.98
N GLY A 54 12.06 -3.70 5.05
CA GLY A 54 11.70 -3.57 3.64
C GLY A 54 10.23 -3.81 3.32
N ASP A 55 9.35 -4.01 4.31
CA ASP A 55 7.93 -4.22 4.08
C ASP A 55 7.22 -2.90 3.78
N TRP A 56 6.35 -2.91 2.77
CA TRP A 56 5.61 -1.72 2.34
C TRP A 56 4.25 -2.06 1.72
N ILE A 57 3.36 -1.08 1.76
CA ILE A 57 2.03 -1.18 1.17
C ILE A 57 1.87 -0.15 0.07
N GLY A 58 1.43 -0.60 -1.10
CA GLY A 58 1.12 0.23 -2.26
C GLY A 58 -0.38 0.37 -2.48
N ALA A 59 -0.83 1.60 -2.75
CA ALA A 59 -2.16 1.92 -3.23
C ALA A 59 -2.17 1.90 -4.76
N TYR A 60 -3.11 1.18 -5.36
CA TYR A 60 -3.25 1.03 -6.81
C TYR A 60 -4.60 1.54 -7.27
N SER A 61 -4.58 2.36 -8.33
CA SER A 61 -5.76 2.89 -9.01
C SER A 61 -5.53 2.78 -10.52
N PRO A 62 -6.46 2.19 -11.29
CA PRO A 62 -7.72 1.62 -10.81
C PRO A 62 -7.50 0.29 -10.03
N PRO A 63 -8.50 -0.23 -9.29
CA PRO A 63 -8.35 -1.41 -8.43
C PRO A 63 -7.87 -2.68 -9.13
N GLU A 64 -8.14 -2.79 -10.43
CA GLU A 64 -7.77 -3.89 -11.32
C GLU A 64 -6.38 -3.74 -11.93
N ALA A 65 -5.66 -2.65 -11.65
CA ALA A 65 -4.31 -2.45 -12.14
C ALA A 65 -3.39 -3.58 -11.67
N SER A 66 -2.70 -4.21 -12.62
CA SER A 66 -1.73 -5.27 -12.31
C SER A 66 -0.48 -4.67 -11.67
N VAL A 67 -0.10 -5.21 -10.51
CA VAL A 67 1.11 -4.79 -9.79
C VAL A 67 2.38 -4.99 -10.61
N PHE A 68 2.41 -5.99 -11.51
CA PHE A 68 3.58 -6.32 -12.32
C PHE A 68 3.85 -5.35 -13.47
N THR A 69 2.86 -4.52 -13.84
CA THR A 69 2.95 -3.62 -14.99
C THR A 69 2.64 -2.17 -14.66
N HIS A 70 2.09 -1.88 -13.49
CA HIS A 70 1.71 -0.54 -13.06
C HIS A 70 2.44 -0.16 -11.77
N SER A 71 2.78 1.11 -11.62
CA SER A 71 3.30 1.64 -10.36
C SER A 71 2.16 2.02 -9.42
N PRO A 72 2.33 1.90 -8.10
CA PRO A 72 1.34 2.39 -7.16
C PRO A 72 1.24 3.92 -7.26
N VAL A 73 0.03 4.44 -7.05
CA VAL A 73 -0.20 5.90 -6.99
C VAL A 73 0.37 6.52 -5.72
N LYS A 74 0.50 5.71 -4.66
CA LYS A 74 1.09 6.09 -3.38
C LYS A 74 1.55 4.83 -2.64
N PHE A 75 2.59 4.94 -1.84
CA PHE A 75 3.07 3.83 -1.03
C PHE A 75 3.59 4.32 0.33
N GLY A 76 3.74 3.40 1.28
CA GLY A 76 4.36 3.65 2.57
C GLY A 76 5.01 2.40 3.12
N TYR A 77 6.18 2.55 3.76
CA TYR A 77 6.87 1.47 4.46
C TYR A 77 6.23 1.20 5.81
N CYS A 78 6.02 -0.07 6.14
CA CYS A 78 5.35 -0.52 7.36
C CYS A 78 6.09 -0.09 8.64
N GLY A 79 7.43 -0.12 8.61
CA GLY A 79 8.28 0.25 9.74
C GLY A 79 8.73 1.72 9.78
N ALA A 80 8.37 2.57 8.80
CA ALA A 80 9.04 3.86 8.64
C ALA A 80 8.67 4.93 9.68
N HIS A 81 7.55 4.78 10.38
CA HIS A 81 7.18 5.74 11.42
C HIS A 81 8.08 5.56 12.64
N SER A 82 8.63 6.64 13.18
CA SER A 82 9.55 6.60 14.34
C SER A 82 8.94 5.98 15.60
N THR A 83 7.61 5.98 15.70
CA THR A 83 6.85 5.35 16.79
C THR A 83 6.21 4.02 16.39
N SER A 84 6.57 3.46 15.23
CA SER A 84 6.06 2.16 14.78
C SER A 84 6.65 1.06 15.66
N THR A 85 5.80 0.15 16.15
CA THR A 85 6.23 -1.09 16.82
C THR A 85 6.21 -2.28 15.87
N TYR A 86 6.04 -2.05 14.56
CA TYR A 86 5.81 -3.09 13.57
C TYR A 86 6.90 -4.17 13.55
N LEU A 87 8.17 -3.77 13.67
CA LEU A 87 9.29 -4.72 13.67
C LEU A 87 9.31 -5.64 14.90
N ASP A 88 8.71 -5.21 16.01
CA ASP A 88 8.64 -5.99 17.25
C ASP A 88 7.36 -6.82 17.33
N THR A 89 6.22 -6.26 16.92
CA THR A 89 4.90 -6.87 17.12
C THR A 89 4.34 -7.54 15.88
N GLY A 90 4.91 -7.26 14.70
CA GLY A 90 4.37 -7.68 13.42
C GLY A 90 3.07 -6.96 13.03
N VAL A 91 2.59 -5.98 13.80
CA VAL A 91 1.31 -5.30 13.56
C VAL A 91 1.53 -3.81 13.36
N GLY A 92 0.85 -3.22 12.38
CA GLY A 92 0.95 -1.79 12.11
C GLY A 92 -0.26 -1.22 11.38
N GLN A 93 -0.24 0.10 11.22
CA GLN A 93 -1.23 0.85 10.47
C GLN A 93 -0.55 1.95 9.64
N LEU A 94 -1.00 2.14 8.40
CA LEU A 94 -0.57 3.22 7.51
C LEU A 94 -1.76 4.11 7.18
N ALA A 95 -1.52 5.43 7.14
CA ALA A 95 -2.51 6.43 6.77
C ALA A 95 -2.20 6.98 5.37
N PHE A 96 -3.13 6.81 4.44
CA PHE A 96 -3.05 7.29 3.07
C PHE A 96 -4.03 8.44 2.89
N ASN A 97 -3.53 9.68 2.81
CA ASN A 97 -4.32 10.79 2.28
C ASN A 97 -4.48 10.61 0.76
N LEU A 98 -5.72 10.39 0.29
CA LEU A 98 -6.05 10.09 -1.10
C LEU A 98 -6.84 11.24 -1.74
N THR A 99 -6.26 11.84 -2.77
CA THR A 99 -6.98 12.70 -3.71
C THR A 99 -7.83 11.84 -4.65
N ASN A 100 -8.95 12.35 -5.15
CA ASN A 100 -9.81 11.56 -6.05
C ASN A 100 -9.13 11.29 -7.40
N LEU A 101 -8.86 10.01 -7.65
CA LEU A 101 -8.10 9.48 -8.80
C LEU A 101 -8.98 9.08 -9.98
N ARG A 102 -10.26 9.45 -9.98
CA ARG A 102 -11.27 9.08 -10.99
C ARG A 102 -11.60 7.57 -11.05
N SER A 103 -11.08 6.77 -10.13
CA SER A 103 -11.40 5.35 -9.95
C SER A 103 -11.19 4.94 -8.48
N GLY A 104 -11.58 3.71 -8.13
CA GLY A 104 -11.36 3.15 -6.81
C GLY A 104 -9.88 2.85 -6.52
N VAL A 105 -9.59 2.46 -5.28
CA VAL A 105 -8.23 2.13 -4.83
C VAL A 105 -8.20 0.76 -4.15
N LYS A 106 -7.23 -0.06 -4.54
CA LYS A 106 -6.91 -1.34 -3.89
C LYS A 106 -5.50 -1.31 -3.30
N PHE A 107 -5.30 -1.98 -2.18
CA PHE A 107 -4.01 -2.03 -1.50
C PHE A 107 -3.33 -3.38 -1.69
N TYR A 108 -2.01 -3.35 -1.85
CA TYR A 108 -1.15 -4.52 -1.99
C TYR A 108 0.00 -4.43 -1.01
N TYR A 109 0.31 -5.56 -0.37
CA TYR A 109 1.40 -5.74 0.56
C TYR A 109 2.59 -6.31 -0.20
N PHE A 110 3.74 -5.65 -0.09
CA PHE A 110 5.02 -6.11 -0.59
C PHE A 110 6.05 -6.30 0.52
N THR A 111 6.96 -7.25 0.32
CA THR A 111 8.17 -7.46 1.12
C THR A 111 9.42 -7.34 0.26
N ASN A 112 10.60 -7.46 0.86
CA ASN A 112 11.91 -7.42 0.19
C ASN A 112 12.28 -6.07 -0.46
N GLY A 113 11.73 -4.97 0.07
CA GLY A 113 12.07 -3.61 -0.36
C GLY A 113 11.43 -3.20 -1.68
N SER A 114 11.88 -2.06 -2.25
CA SER A 114 11.35 -1.48 -3.50
C SER A 114 12.18 -1.83 -4.74
N ASP A 115 13.41 -2.33 -4.58
CA ASP A 115 14.30 -2.71 -5.67
C ASP A 115 13.94 -4.10 -6.25
N THR A 116 13.65 -5.06 -5.38
CA THR A 116 13.23 -6.43 -5.72
C THR A 116 11.98 -6.85 -4.93
N PRO A 117 10.86 -6.12 -5.09
CA PRO A 117 9.64 -6.33 -4.31
C PRO A 117 9.00 -7.70 -4.57
N THR A 118 8.48 -8.32 -3.53
CA THR A 118 7.65 -9.52 -3.64
C THR A 118 6.24 -9.22 -3.15
N VAL A 119 5.21 -9.43 -3.98
CA VAL A 119 3.82 -9.28 -3.56
C VAL A 119 3.41 -10.47 -2.68
N VAL A 120 2.92 -10.18 -1.48
CA VAL A 120 2.61 -11.19 -0.45
C VAL A 120 1.15 -11.20 -0.03
N ALA A 121 0.44 -10.07 -0.15
CA ALA A 121 -0.99 -10.00 0.16
C ALA A 121 -1.67 -8.85 -0.60
N ASN A 122 -3.01 -8.85 -0.61
CA ASN A 122 -3.80 -7.72 -1.09
C ASN A 122 -5.04 -7.51 -0.22
N SER A 123 -5.62 -6.31 -0.28
CA SER A 123 -6.85 -6.01 0.45
C SER A 123 -8.05 -6.66 -0.22
N THR A 124 -8.92 -7.29 0.57
CA THR A 124 -10.21 -7.80 0.07
C THR A 124 -11.15 -6.66 -0.32
N SER A 125 -11.11 -5.57 0.43
CA SER A 125 -11.93 -4.38 0.19
C SER A 125 -11.27 -3.42 -0.79
N ILE A 126 -12.12 -2.72 -1.54
CA ILE A 126 -11.75 -1.63 -2.46
C ILE A 126 -12.34 -0.34 -1.90
N VAL A 127 -11.53 0.71 -1.85
CA VAL A 127 -11.98 2.06 -1.50
C VAL A 127 -12.59 2.73 -2.73
N GLN A 128 -13.73 3.38 -2.56
CA GLN A 128 -14.47 4.07 -3.62
C GLN A 128 -14.58 5.56 -3.29
N PHE A 129 -14.57 6.40 -4.33
CA PHE A 129 -14.89 7.82 -4.18
C PHE A 129 -16.39 8.04 -4.36
N GLU A 130 -17.02 8.86 -3.51
CA GLU A 130 -18.44 9.20 -3.61
C GLU A 130 -18.83 9.73 -4.98
N ASN A 131 -17.98 10.55 -5.58
CA ASN A 131 -18.16 11.06 -6.94
C ASN A 131 -16.82 11.10 -7.67
N VAL A 132 -16.51 10.04 -8.42
CA VAL A 132 -15.30 9.97 -9.26
C VAL A 132 -15.21 11.11 -10.29
N ASN A 133 -16.30 11.77 -10.65
CA ASN A 133 -16.34 12.85 -11.63
C ASN A 133 -16.35 14.26 -11.02
N GLN A 134 -16.19 14.40 -9.69
CA GLN A 134 -16.20 15.72 -9.05
C GLN A 134 -15.04 16.62 -9.52
N PRO A 135 -15.23 17.94 -9.68
CA PRO A 135 -14.12 18.87 -9.90
C PRO A 135 -13.16 18.87 -8.70
N LEU A 136 -11.85 18.73 -8.93
CA LEU A 136 -10.88 18.56 -7.84
C LEU A 136 -10.34 19.90 -7.33
N ARG A 137 -9.67 20.66 -8.22
CA ARG A 137 -9.09 21.96 -7.86
C ARG A 137 -9.16 22.90 -9.05
N ASN A 138 -9.68 24.10 -8.81
CA ASN A 138 -9.51 25.21 -9.74
C ASN A 138 -8.06 25.71 -9.62
N ARG A 139 -7.39 25.90 -10.76
CA ARG A 139 -6.12 26.61 -10.83
C ARG A 139 -6.43 28.04 -11.26
N VAL A 140 -6.33 28.98 -10.32
CA VAL A 140 -6.45 30.43 -10.56
C VAL A 140 -5.09 31.05 -10.85
#